data_AF-A0AB33KHI5-F1
#
_entry.id   AF-A0AB33KHI5-F1
#
_cell.length_a   1.000
_cell.length_b   1.000
_cell.length_c   1.000
_cell.angle_alpha   90.00
_cell.angle_beta   90.00
_cell.angle_gamma   90.00
#
_symmetry.space_group_name_H-M   'P 1'
#
loop_
_entity.id
_entity.type
_entity.pdbx_description
1 polymer ?
#
loop_
_entity_poly.entity_id
_entity_poly.type
_entity_poly.pdbx_seq_one_letter_code
_entity_poly.pdbx_strand_id
1 'polypeptide(L)'
;MPVERGPLDHGPSLRRYLMCEPRYFEVRYAINPWMDTGTPVDLPLARDQWLTLVEAYRGHGHTVETIAPVAGLPDMVFAANAALVMDGKVFGSSFHAPERQPEAAAYAQWFKEAGYEVHPSRSVCEGEGDLVAAGRYVLAGTGFRTHSSAHREVQEFFGRPVIGLDLVDPRFYHLDTALFHLGGEPDGGGGTDAGNIAYYPAAFSAGSREVLRRLYPDAVIATEEDALAFGLNSLSDGRHVFVAPQAHGLIDELARRGHVPVPVDLSEFRKAGGGIKCCTQEIR
;
A
#
# COMPACT_ATOMS: atom_id res chain seq x y z
N MET A 1 4.05 7.56 -40.82
CA MET A 1 4.66 8.26 -39.68
C MET A 1 3.94 7.77 -38.44
N PRO A 2 4.56 6.96 -37.57
CA PRO A 2 3.97 6.66 -36.28
C PRO A 2 3.95 7.97 -35.47
N VAL A 3 2.80 8.27 -34.88
CA VAL A 3 2.65 9.38 -33.92
C VAL A 3 3.48 9.01 -32.69
N GLU A 4 4.52 9.79 -32.39
CA GLU A 4 5.21 9.70 -31.11
C GLU A 4 4.18 9.98 -30.01
N ARG A 5 3.83 8.96 -29.22
CA ARG A 5 3.02 9.15 -28.01
C ARG A 5 3.86 9.91 -26.99
N GLY A 6 3.34 11.05 -26.52
CA GLY A 6 3.92 11.81 -25.42
C GLY A 6 3.84 11.06 -24.08
N PRO A 7 4.36 11.64 -22.99
CA PRO A 7 4.40 10.98 -21.68
C PRO A 7 2.98 10.71 -21.18
N LEU A 8 2.71 9.46 -20.76
CA LEU A 8 1.48 8.99 -20.10
C LEU A 8 0.17 9.49 -20.75
N ASP A 9 -0.19 8.97 -21.92
CA ASP A 9 -1.43 9.30 -22.67
C ASP A 9 -2.71 8.67 -22.08
N HIS A 10 -2.65 8.15 -20.84
CA HIS A 10 -3.79 7.52 -20.15
C HIS A 10 -4.20 8.38 -18.95
N GLY A 11 -5.50 8.70 -18.86
CA GLY A 11 -6.06 9.48 -17.75
C GLY A 11 -6.00 8.75 -16.40
N PRO A 12 -6.20 9.46 -15.28
CA PRO A 12 -6.25 8.84 -13.96
C PRO A 12 -7.38 7.81 -13.86
N SER A 13 -7.12 6.70 -13.19
CA SER A 13 -8.16 5.70 -12.89
C SER A 13 -8.92 6.11 -11.63
N LEU A 14 -10.25 6.27 -11.72
CA LEU A 14 -11.06 6.52 -10.53
C LEU A 14 -11.06 5.27 -9.63
N ARG A 15 -10.94 5.49 -8.33
CA ARG A 15 -10.76 4.42 -7.33
C ARG A 15 -11.74 4.59 -6.19
N ARG A 16 -11.98 3.49 -5.48
CA ARG A 16 -12.75 3.45 -4.24
C ARG A 16 -11.81 3.03 -3.11
N TYR A 17 -11.81 3.79 -2.03
CA TYR A 17 -10.95 3.58 -0.88
C TYR A 17 -11.78 3.39 0.39
N LEU A 18 -11.35 2.45 1.24
CA LEU A 18 -11.79 2.33 2.62
C LEU A 18 -10.69 2.86 3.54
N MET A 19 -11.07 3.73 4.46
CA MET A 19 -10.18 4.32 5.46
C MET A 19 -10.82 4.26 6.85
N CYS A 20 -10.02 4.43 7.91
CA CYS A 20 -10.51 4.47 9.29
C CYS A 20 -10.07 5.78 9.96
N GLU A 21 -11.01 6.49 10.58
CA GLU A 21 -10.74 7.76 11.28
C GLU A 21 -9.80 7.49 12.49
N PRO A 22 -8.78 8.35 12.74
CA PRO A 22 -7.83 8.16 13.83
C PRO A 22 -8.39 8.52 15.22
N ARG A 23 -9.65 8.16 15.53
CA ARG A 23 -10.31 8.55 16.80
C ARG A 23 -9.62 8.00 18.05
N TYR A 24 -9.04 6.81 17.92
CA TYR A 24 -8.35 6.09 19.01
C TYR A 24 -6.89 5.81 18.66
N PHE A 25 -6.32 6.58 17.73
CA PHE A 25 -4.96 6.35 17.26
C PHE A 25 -3.94 6.76 18.31
N GLU A 26 -3.01 5.86 18.62
CA GLU A 26 -1.90 6.07 19.55
C GLU A 26 -0.83 4.99 19.33
N VAL A 27 0.42 5.28 19.69
CA VAL A 27 1.49 4.27 19.76
C VAL A 27 1.49 3.66 21.16
N ARG A 28 0.67 2.61 21.36
CA ARG A 28 0.49 1.95 22.66
C ARG A 28 1.47 0.80 22.92
N TYR A 29 2.02 0.23 21.85
CA TYR A 29 2.93 -0.92 21.84
C TYR A 29 3.94 -0.76 20.70
N ALA A 30 4.95 -1.63 20.67
CA ALA A 30 5.98 -1.62 19.63
C ALA A 30 6.06 -2.99 18.95
N ILE A 31 5.50 -3.08 17.74
CA ILE A 31 5.48 -4.29 16.90
C ILE A 31 6.23 -4.09 15.57
N ASN A 32 6.92 -2.97 15.42
CA ASN A 32 7.85 -2.65 14.33
C ASN A 32 8.93 -1.66 14.83
N PRO A 33 10.03 -1.47 14.08
CA PRO A 33 11.14 -0.61 14.52
C PRO A 33 10.85 0.89 14.59
N TRP A 34 9.74 1.36 14.04
CA TRP A 34 9.37 2.78 14.03
C TRP A 34 8.58 3.20 15.27
N MET A 35 7.88 2.25 15.88
CA MET A 35 7.06 2.48 17.06
C MET A 35 7.92 2.73 18.30
N ASP A 36 7.84 3.96 18.80
CA ASP A 36 8.40 4.37 20.09
C ASP A 36 7.26 4.80 21.03
N THR A 37 7.01 3.99 22.08
CA THR A 37 5.96 4.29 23.08
C THR A 37 6.30 5.52 23.95
N GLY A 38 7.54 6.02 23.89
CA GLY A 38 7.95 7.28 24.50
C GLY A 38 7.59 8.52 23.67
N THR A 39 7.23 8.36 22.39
CA THR A 39 6.90 9.45 21.47
C THR A 39 5.40 9.44 21.18
N PRO A 40 4.59 10.26 21.89
CA PRO A 40 3.15 10.25 21.69
C PRO A 40 2.74 10.80 20.32
N VAL A 41 1.57 10.33 19.87
CA VAL A 41 0.84 10.88 18.73
C VAL A 41 0.13 12.16 19.17
N ASP A 42 0.27 13.22 18.39
CA ASP A 42 -0.58 14.41 18.45
C ASP A 42 -1.90 14.09 17.74
N LEU A 43 -2.91 13.71 18.52
CA LEU A 43 -4.19 13.23 17.98
C LEU A 43 -4.95 14.29 17.16
N PRO A 44 -5.04 15.58 17.58
CA PRO A 44 -5.54 16.65 16.73
C PRO A 44 -4.81 16.74 15.38
N LEU A 45 -3.48 16.73 15.39
CA LEU A 45 -2.70 16.80 14.15
C LEU A 45 -2.91 15.57 13.27
N ALA A 46 -2.93 14.37 13.85
CA ALA A 46 -3.20 13.13 13.12
C ALA A 46 -4.57 13.15 12.44
N ARG A 47 -5.57 13.75 13.09
CA ARG A 47 -6.90 13.95 12.51
C ARG A 47 -6.87 14.91 11.32
N ASP A 48 -6.19 16.05 11.44
CA ASP A 48 -6.07 17.03 10.36
C ASP A 48 -5.30 16.45 9.16
N GLN A 49 -4.23 15.70 9.42
CA GLN A 49 -3.47 14.96 8.41
C GLN A 49 -4.33 13.92 7.68
N TRP A 50 -5.12 13.14 8.41
CA TRP A 50 -6.05 12.17 7.83
C TRP A 50 -7.14 12.84 6.98
N LEU A 51 -7.73 13.93 7.46
CA LEU A 51 -8.71 14.70 6.70
C LEU A 51 -8.11 15.26 5.42
N THR A 52 -6.88 15.78 5.48
CA THR A 52 -6.14 16.25 4.30
C THR A 52 -5.98 15.15 3.27
N LEU A 53 -5.65 13.92 3.68
CA LEU A 53 -5.56 12.78 2.76
C LEU A 53 -6.92 12.44 2.12
N VAL A 54 -7.99 12.39 2.92
CA VAL A 54 -9.35 12.14 2.44
C VAL A 54 -9.80 13.20 1.43
N GLU A 55 -9.51 14.47 1.71
CA GLU A 55 -9.80 15.60 0.82
C GLU A 55 -8.96 15.56 -0.45
N ALA A 56 -7.68 15.19 -0.35
CA ALA A 56 -6.82 15.00 -1.51
C ALA A 56 -7.38 13.92 -2.44
N TYR A 57 -7.82 12.78 -1.91
CA TYR A 57 -8.45 11.73 -2.72
C TYR A 57 -9.74 12.20 -3.39
N ARG A 58 -10.64 12.83 -2.62
CA ARG A 58 -11.92 13.34 -3.15
C ARG A 58 -11.72 14.44 -4.18
N GLY A 59 -10.73 15.32 -3.99
CA GLY A 59 -10.37 16.38 -4.91
C GLY A 59 -9.88 15.87 -6.27
N HIS A 60 -9.35 14.65 -6.32
CA HIS A 60 -8.96 13.95 -7.56
C HIS A 60 -10.06 13.01 -8.10
N GLY A 61 -11.27 13.07 -7.53
CA GLY A 61 -12.45 12.33 -8.01
C GLY A 61 -12.59 10.91 -7.46
N HIS A 62 -11.73 10.48 -6.54
CA HIS A 62 -11.86 9.17 -5.90
C HIS A 62 -13.00 9.15 -4.88
N THR A 63 -13.57 7.97 -4.68
CA THR A 63 -14.56 7.72 -3.63
C THR A 63 -13.85 7.26 -2.37
N VAL A 64 -14.15 7.90 -1.24
CA VAL A 64 -13.65 7.49 0.08
C VAL A 64 -14.80 7.12 0.99
N GLU A 65 -14.81 5.86 1.40
CA GLU A 65 -15.69 5.27 2.40
C GLU A 65 -14.92 5.07 3.73
N THR A 66 -15.65 5.01 4.84
CA THR A 66 -15.05 4.90 6.17
C THR A 66 -15.61 3.74 6.97
N ILE A 67 -14.74 3.05 7.69
CA ILE A 67 -15.12 2.13 8.78
C ILE A 67 -15.11 2.89 10.12
N ALA A 68 -16.02 2.52 11.03
CA ALA A 68 -16.02 3.05 12.38
C ALA A 68 -14.80 2.52 13.17
N PRO A 69 -13.97 3.38 13.78
CA PRO A 69 -12.85 2.94 14.60
C PRO A 69 -13.36 2.24 15.88
N VAL A 70 -12.61 1.24 16.34
CA VAL A 70 -12.93 0.48 17.57
C VAL A 70 -11.97 0.89 18.68
N ALA A 71 -12.53 1.19 19.86
CA ALA A 71 -11.72 1.56 21.02
C ALA A 71 -10.79 0.41 21.42
N GLY A 72 -9.51 0.74 21.67
CA GLY A 72 -8.48 -0.25 22.01
C GLY A 72 -7.77 -0.90 20.82
N LEU A 73 -8.16 -0.57 19.57
CA LEU A 73 -7.49 -1.01 18.35
C LEU A 73 -6.90 0.20 17.60
N PRO A 74 -5.79 0.78 18.10
CA PRO A 74 -5.25 2.03 17.56
C PRO A 74 -4.79 1.91 16.10
N ASP A 75 -4.25 0.75 15.72
CA ASP A 75 -3.73 0.49 14.38
C ASP A 75 -4.81 0.22 13.32
N MET A 76 -6.10 0.27 13.69
CA MET A 76 -7.19 0.21 12.71
C MET A 76 -7.09 1.33 11.67
N VAL A 77 -6.39 2.43 11.93
CA VAL A 77 -6.12 3.47 10.93
C VAL A 77 -5.38 2.94 9.69
N PHE A 78 -4.64 1.84 9.82
CA PHE A 78 -3.89 1.20 8.74
C PHE A 78 -4.76 0.19 7.98
N ALA A 79 -5.75 0.72 7.26
CA ALA A 79 -6.76 -0.04 6.54
C ALA A 79 -6.21 -0.98 5.46
N ALA A 80 -5.06 -0.67 4.85
CA ALA A 80 -4.46 -1.54 3.83
C ALA A 80 -4.19 -2.96 4.35
N ASN A 81 -4.02 -3.14 5.67
CA ASN A 81 -3.80 -4.46 6.23
C ASN A 81 -5.08 -5.27 6.42
N ALA A 82 -6.25 -4.78 6.00
CA ALA A 82 -7.52 -5.46 6.19
C ALA A 82 -7.72 -6.64 5.22
N ALA A 83 -7.38 -6.45 3.94
CA ALA A 83 -7.62 -7.43 2.89
C ALA A 83 -6.82 -7.12 1.63
N LEU A 84 -6.78 -8.08 0.70
CA LEU A 84 -6.58 -7.81 -0.73
C LEU A 84 -7.95 -7.87 -1.43
N VAL A 85 -8.29 -6.82 -2.19
CA VAL A 85 -9.53 -6.77 -2.97
C VAL A 85 -9.19 -6.68 -4.46
N MET A 86 -9.67 -7.65 -5.24
CA MET A 86 -9.52 -7.69 -6.69
C MET A 86 -10.70 -8.39 -7.33
N ASP A 87 -11.17 -7.88 -8.47
CA ASP A 87 -12.25 -8.47 -9.27
C ASP A 87 -13.53 -8.73 -8.45
N GLY A 88 -13.86 -7.81 -7.52
CA GLY A 88 -15.00 -7.94 -6.61
C GLY A 88 -14.87 -9.02 -5.53
N LYS A 89 -13.69 -9.66 -5.41
CA LYS A 89 -13.40 -10.70 -4.40
C LYS A 89 -12.52 -10.14 -3.30
N VAL A 90 -12.82 -10.53 -2.05
CA VAL A 90 -12.09 -10.07 -0.86
C VAL A 90 -11.36 -11.22 -0.21
N PHE A 91 -10.03 -11.15 -0.14
CA PHE A 91 -9.19 -12.06 0.63
C PHE A 91 -8.78 -11.36 1.94
N GLY A 92 -9.40 -11.76 3.05
CA GLY A 92 -9.22 -11.11 4.35
C GLY A 92 -7.93 -11.50 5.05
N SER A 93 -7.42 -10.59 5.88
CA SER A 93 -6.16 -10.76 6.61
C SER A 93 -6.25 -11.66 7.84
N SER A 94 -5.08 -12.15 8.25
CA SER A 94 -4.81 -12.84 9.52
C SER A 94 -3.50 -12.29 10.07
N PHE A 95 -3.60 -11.41 11.06
CA PHE A 95 -2.47 -10.60 11.53
C PHE A 95 -1.41 -11.41 12.28
N HIS A 96 -0.14 -11.04 12.09
CA HIS A 96 1.00 -11.61 12.80
C HIS A 96 0.96 -11.22 14.29
N ALA A 97 0.82 -9.91 14.56
CA ALA A 97 0.85 -9.36 15.90
C ALA A 97 -0.48 -9.61 16.65
N PRO A 98 -0.47 -10.20 17.87
CA PRO A 98 -1.67 -10.40 18.67
C PRO A 98 -2.49 -9.13 18.91
N GLU A 99 -1.81 -7.99 19.04
CA GLU A 99 -2.42 -6.68 19.27
C GLU A 99 -3.37 -6.25 18.14
N ARG A 100 -3.10 -6.69 16.91
CA ARG A 100 -3.87 -6.34 15.71
C ARG A 100 -4.87 -7.41 15.27
N GLN A 101 -4.79 -8.63 15.81
CA GLN A 101 -5.69 -9.73 15.44
C GLN A 101 -7.19 -9.39 15.53
N PRO A 102 -7.68 -8.64 16.53
CA PRO A 102 -9.10 -8.28 16.62
C PRO A 102 -9.58 -7.38 15.46
N GLU A 103 -8.68 -6.66 14.77
CA GLU A 103 -9.04 -5.77 13.66
C GLU A 103 -9.63 -6.54 12.48
N ALA A 104 -9.17 -7.78 12.25
CA ALA A 104 -9.64 -8.61 11.15
C ALA A 104 -11.16 -8.84 11.20
N ALA A 105 -11.71 -9.00 12.41
CA ALA A 105 -13.15 -9.18 12.60
C ALA A 105 -13.94 -7.90 12.26
N ALA A 106 -13.44 -6.73 12.64
CA ALA A 106 -14.07 -5.45 12.35
C ALA A 106 -14.11 -5.17 10.84
N TYR A 107 -12.98 -5.37 10.15
CA TYR A 107 -12.90 -5.19 8.70
C TYR A 107 -13.74 -6.23 7.93
N ALA A 108 -13.71 -7.50 8.35
CA ALA A 108 -14.54 -8.52 7.73
C ALA A 108 -16.05 -8.22 7.88
N GLN A 109 -16.46 -7.65 9.01
CA GLN A 109 -17.84 -7.22 9.22
C GLN A 109 -18.21 -6.06 8.28
N TRP A 110 -17.34 -5.05 8.15
CA TRP A 110 -17.57 -3.93 7.22
C TRP A 110 -17.74 -4.41 5.78
N PHE A 111 -16.86 -5.30 5.30
CA PHE A 111 -16.96 -5.85 3.94
C PHE A 111 -18.27 -6.61 3.71
N LYS A 112 -18.73 -7.40 4.70
CA LYS A 112 -20.02 -8.11 4.63
C LYS A 112 -21.20 -7.15 4.55
N GLU A 113 -21.19 -6.09 5.36
CA GLU A 113 -22.23 -5.05 5.34
C GLU A 113 -22.24 -4.28 4.01
N ALA A 114 -21.08 -4.11 3.38
CA ALA A 114 -20.92 -3.55 2.05
C ALA A 114 -21.28 -4.55 0.91
N GLY A 115 -21.71 -5.77 1.23
CA GLY A 115 -22.20 -6.76 0.27
C GLY A 115 -21.13 -7.70 -0.30
N TYR A 116 -19.92 -7.72 0.26
CA TYR A 116 -18.85 -8.63 -0.16
C TYR A 116 -18.85 -9.94 0.63
N GLU A 117 -18.46 -11.02 -0.04
CA GLU A 117 -18.06 -12.25 0.62
C GLU A 117 -16.56 -12.21 0.93
N VAL A 118 -16.20 -12.36 2.20
CA VAL A 118 -14.81 -12.33 2.67
C VAL A 118 -14.28 -13.75 2.78
N HIS A 119 -13.29 -14.10 1.97
CA HIS A 119 -12.54 -15.34 2.12
C HIS A 119 -11.45 -15.15 3.19
N PRO A 120 -11.52 -15.86 4.33
CA PRO A 120 -10.51 -15.72 5.38
C PRO A 120 -9.19 -16.36 4.94
N SER A 121 -8.07 -15.68 5.19
CA SER A 121 -6.74 -16.28 5.08
C SER A 121 -6.54 -17.35 6.16
N ARG A 122 -6.00 -18.52 5.78
CA ARG A 122 -5.62 -19.58 6.74
C ARG A 122 -4.21 -19.37 7.27
N SER A 123 -3.34 -18.79 6.45
CA SER A 123 -1.99 -18.37 6.82
C SER A 123 -1.98 -16.95 7.37
N VAL A 124 -0.93 -16.59 8.11
CA VAL A 124 -0.65 -15.19 8.48
C VAL A 124 -0.46 -14.37 7.21
N CYS A 125 -1.25 -13.31 7.06
CA CYS A 125 -1.33 -12.46 5.88
C CYS A 125 -1.84 -11.08 6.28
N GLU A 126 -1.12 -10.01 5.95
CA GLU A 126 -1.46 -8.63 6.33
C GLU A 126 -1.91 -7.77 5.13
N GLY A 127 -2.72 -8.38 4.26
CA GLY A 127 -3.51 -7.68 3.23
C GLY A 127 -2.66 -6.92 2.22
N GLU A 128 -3.18 -5.78 1.74
CA GLU A 128 -2.48 -4.89 0.80
C GLU A 128 -1.19 -4.27 1.35
N GLY A 129 -0.92 -4.38 2.66
CA GLY A 129 0.39 -4.04 3.20
C GLY A 129 1.50 -4.94 2.65
N ASP A 130 1.21 -6.23 2.44
CA ASP A 130 2.17 -7.19 1.88
C ASP A 130 1.78 -7.71 0.50
N LEU A 131 0.59 -7.40 0.00
CA LEU A 131 0.07 -7.87 -1.28
C LEU A 131 -0.26 -6.70 -2.20
N VAL A 132 0.63 -6.41 -3.15
CA VAL A 132 0.44 -5.31 -4.10
C VAL A 132 -0.08 -5.86 -5.42
N ALA A 133 -1.31 -5.46 -5.79
CA ALA A 133 -1.85 -5.72 -7.12
C ALA A 133 -1.09 -4.89 -8.17
N ALA A 134 -0.36 -5.56 -9.08
CA ALA A 134 0.51 -4.93 -10.07
C ALA A 134 0.18 -5.46 -11.48
N GLY A 135 -0.92 -4.96 -12.03
CA GLY A 135 -1.50 -5.42 -13.30
C GLY A 135 -1.85 -6.91 -13.24
N ARG A 136 -1.24 -7.72 -14.11
CA ARG A 136 -1.47 -9.18 -14.14
C ARG A 136 -0.86 -9.96 -12.97
N TYR A 137 0.02 -9.35 -12.18
CA TYR A 137 0.68 -9.99 -11.04
C TYR A 137 0.10 -9.52 -9.71
N VAL A 138 0.26 -10.35 -8.68
CA VAL A 138 0.29 -9.88 -7.29
C VAL A 138 1.73 -9.99 -6.82
N LEU A 139 2.34 -8.86 -6.45
CA LEU A 139 3.63 -8.87 -5.76
C LEU A 139 3.37 -9.11 -4.29
N ALA A 140 4.04 -10.11 -3.70
CA ALA A 140 3.74 -10.57 -2.34
C ALA A 140 4.98 -10.59 -1.46
N GLY A 141 5.00 -9.73 -0.44
CA GLY A 141 6.04 -9.65 0.57
C GLY A 141 6.05 -10.85 1.51
N THR A 142 7.23 -11.23 1.98
CA THR A 142 7.44 -12.18 3.08
C THR A 142 8.74 -11.82 3.81
N GLY A 143 8.91 -12.35 5.02
CA GLY A 143 10.14 -12.19 5.82
C GLY A 143 9.87 -11.69 7.23
N PHE A 144 8.86 -10.82 7.40
CA PHE A 144 8.52 -10.22 8.69
C PHE A 144 7.06 -10.46 9.13
N ARG A 145 6.09 -10.23 8.24
CA ARG A 145 4.66 -10.27 8.58
C ARG A 145 3.93 -11.40 7.86
N THR A 146 3.64 -11.23 6.57
CA THR A 146 2.96 -12.27 5.78
C THR A 146 3.84 -13.49 5.56
N HIS A 147 3.26 -14.67 5.76
CA HIS A 147 3.93 -15.95 5.49
C HIS A 147 3.83 -16.31 4.01
N SER A 148 4.88 -16.89 3.44
CA SER A 148 4.88 -17.35 2.05
C SER A 148 3.82 -18.41 1.72
N SER A 149 3.27 -19.10 2.72
CA SER A 149 2.12 -19.99 2.54
C SER A 149 0.84 -19.23 2.12
N ALA A 150 0.67 -17.98 2.54
CA ALA A 150 -0.43 -17.12 2.12
C ALA A 150 -0.34 -16.80 0.62
N HIS A 151 0.87 -16.73 0.05
CA HIS A 151 1.07 -16.45 -1.38
C HIS A 151 0.37 -17.49 -2.26
N ARG A 152 0.43 -18.77 -1.86
CA ARG A 152 -0.30 -19.85 -2.55
C ARG A 152 -1.81 -19.70 -2.41
N GLU A 153 -2.30 -19.36 -1.22
CA GLU A 153 -3.74 -19.15 -1.00
C GLU A 153 -4.28 -18.02 -1.88
N VAL A 154 -3.55 -16.90 -1.95
CA VAL A 154 -3.87 -15.75 -2.80
C VAL A 154 -3.90 -16.17 -4.28
N GLN A 155 -2.90 -16.94 -4.73
CA GLN A 155 -2.85 -17.42 -6.12
C GLN A 155 -4.06 -18.29 -6.47
N GLU A 156 -4.38 -19.28 -5.63
CA GLU A 156 -5.52 -20.18 -5.86
C GLU A 156 -6.86 -19.42 -5.78
N PHE A 157 -6.96 -18.45 -4.88
CA PHE A 157 -8.18 -17.68 -4.70
C PHE A 157 -8.44 -16.73 -5.88
N PHE A 158 -7.44 -15.97 -6.33
CA PHE A 158 -7.61 -14.98 -7.39
C PHE A 158 -7.34 -15.51 -8.80
N GLY A 159 -6.67 -16.67 -8.94
CA GLY A 159 -6.27 -17.19 -10.25
C GLY A 159 -5.21 -16.33 -10.95
N ARG A 160 -4.45 -15.52 -10.20
CA ARG A 160 -3.42 -14.62 -10.72
C ARG A 160 -2.03 -15.08 -10.26
N PRO A 161 -0.98 -14.98 -11.11
CA PRO A 161 0.36 -15.32 -10.67
C PRO A 161 0.82 -14.43 -9.53
N VAL A 162 1.25 -15.05 -8.43
CA VAL A 162 1.78 -14.38 -7.25
C VAL A 162 3.31 -14.47 -7.27
N ILE A 163 3.97 -13.31 -7.21
CA ILE A 163 5.43 -13.20 -7.22
C ILE A 163 5.88 -12.91 -5.79
N GLY A 164 6.45 -13.93 -5.13
CA GLY A 164 7.01 -13.78 -3.79
C GLY A 164 8.29 -12.94 -3.78
N LEU A 165 8.38 -12.01 -2.83
CA LEU A 165 9.51 -11.10 -2.63
C LEU A 165 9.93 -11.14 -1.15
N ASP A 166 11.18 -11.53 -0.89
CA ASP A 166 11.75 -11.56 0.46
C ASP A 166 12.23 -10.16 0.87
N LEU A 167 11.64 -9.63 1.93
CA LEU A 167 12.08 -8.42 2.62
C LEU A 167 13.19 -8.79 3.61
N VAL A 168 14.27 -8.02 3.64
CA VAL A 168 15.48 -8.32 4.44
C VAL A 168 15.85 -7.22 5.45
N ASP A 169 15.16 -6.08 5.39
CA ASP A 169 15.38 -4.95 6.29
C ASP A 169 14.12 -4.72 7.14
N PRO A 170 14.18 -4.86 8.48
CA PRO A 170 13.01 -4.76 9.34
C PRO A 170 12.40 -3.35 9.40
N ARG A 171 13.12 -2.32 8.93
CA ARG A 171 12.54 -0.97 8.76
C ARG A 171 11.44 -0.98 7.68
N PHE A 172 11.53 -1.90 6.74
CA PHE A 172 10.56 -2.09 5.66
C PHE A 172 9.82 -3.43 5.84
N TYR A 173 9.11 -3.55 6.96
CA TYR A 173 8.51 -4.81 7.41
C TYR A 173 7.26 -5.24 6.63
N HIS A 174 6.70 -4.33 5.84
CA HIS A 174 5.63 -4.58 4.88
C HIS A 174 6.07 -4.20 3.47
N LEU A 175 5.58 -4.93 2.46
CA LEU A 175 5.92 -4.66 1.06
C LEU A 175 5.59 -3.22 0.66
N ASP A 176 4.43 -2.69 1.09
CA ASP A 176 3.98 -1.33 0.78
C ASP A 176 4.85 -0.22 1.37
N THR A 177 5.78 -0.54 2.28
CA THR A 177 6.79 0.42 2.78
C THR A 177 8.04 0.50 1.90
N ALA A 178 8.24 -0.50 1.01
CA ALA A 178 9.41 -0.63 0.14
C ALA A 178 9.07 -0.68 -1.35
N LEU A 179 7.80 -0.76 -1.72
CA LEU A 179 7.35 -0.85 -3.10
C LEU A 179 5.90 -0.37 -3.24
N PHE A 180 5.63 0.38 -4.31
CA PHE A 180 4.26 0.60 -4.76
C PHE A 180 4.14 0.50 -6.28
N HIS A 181 2.92 0.20 -6.73
CA HIS A 181 2.58 0.13 -8.15
C HIS A 181 2.25 1.53 -8.68
N LEU A 182 2.85 1.92 -9.82
CA LEU A 182 2.66 3.24 -10.42
C LEU A 182 1.45 3.32 -11.36
N GLY A 183 0.80 2.20 -11.66
CA GLY A 183 -0.24 2.12 -12.69
C GLY A 183 0.32 1.88 -14.10
N GLY A 184 -0.58 1.90 -15.08
CA GLY A 184 -0.33 1.61 -16.50
C GLY A 184 -1.39 0.65 -17.07
N GLU A 185 -1.89 0.93 -18.28
CA GLU A 185 -2.87 0.06 -18.94
C GLU A 185 -2.23 -1.16 -19.62
N PRO A 186 -2.99 -2.27 -19.73
CA PRO A 186 -2.70 -3.42 -20.57
C PRO A 186 -2.96 -3.12 -22.07
N ASP A 187 -2.43 -2.03 -22.62
CA ASP A 187 -2.81 -1.62 -23.98
C ASP A 187 -1.73 -1.93 -25.04
N GLY A 188 -1.83 -3.15 -25.58
CA GLY A 188 -1.79 -3.40 -27.03
C GLY A 188 -0.47 -3.25 -27.79
N GLY A 189 0.66 -3.01 -27.11
CA GLY A 189 1.94 -2.70 -27.76
C GLY A 189 3.15 -3.43 -27.19
N GLY A 190 3.11 -4.75 -27.01
CA GLY A 190 4.31 -5.57 -26.78
C GLY A 190 5.12 -5.30 -25.49
N GLY A 191 4.64 -4.45 -24.58
CA GLY A 191 5.19 -4.20 -23.25
C GLY A 191 4.56 -5.09 -22.17
N THR A 192 5.20 -5.19 -21.00
CA THR A 192 4.70 -6.00 -19.89
C THR A 192 3.38 -5.43 -19.37
N ASP A 193 2.34 -6.24 -19.50
CA ASP A 193 0.93 -6.14 -19.05
C ASP A 193 0.75 -5.86 -17.52
N ALA A 194 1.80 -5.42 -16.84
CA ALA A 194 1.90 -5.24 -15.39
C ALA A 194 1.97 -3.77 -14.95
N GLY A 195 2.14 -2.80 -15.87
CA GLY A 195 2.48 -1.42 -15.51
C GLY A 195 3.90 -1.33 -14.92
N ASN A 196 4.22 -0.20 -14.26
CA ASN A 196 5.53 -0.01 -13.64
C ASN A 196 5.44 0.08 -12.11
N ILE A 197 6.58 0.01 -11.42
CA ILE A 197 6.68 0.13 -9.96
C ILE A 197 7.71 1.19 -9.55
N ALA A 198 7.59 1.66 -8.31
CA ALA A 198 8.68 2.30 -7.60
C ALA A 198 9.09 1.42 -6.42
N TYR A 199 10.40 1.26 -6.16
CA TYR A 199 10.87 0.47 -5.02
C TYR A 199 12.25 0.87 -4.51
N TYR A 200 12.58 0.46 -3.29
CA TYR A 200 13.91 0.62 -2.68
C TYR A 200 14.66 -0.72 -2.70
N PRO A 201 15.73 -0.89 -3.52
CA PRO A 201 16.36 -2.19 -3.72
C PRO A 201 16.91 -2.84 -2.46
N ALA A 202 17.48 -2.08 -1.52
CA ALA A 202 18.15 -2.68 -0.37
C ALA A 202 17.17 -3.30 0.65
N ALA A 203 15.87 -3.03 0.54
CA ALA A 203 14.84 -3.71 1.32
C ALA A 203 14.65 -5.18 0.92
N PHE A 204 15.17 -5.62 -0.24
CA PHE A 204 14.89 -6.92 -0.83
C PHE A 204 16.13 -7.85 -0.88
N SER A 205 15.89 -9.16 -0.77
CA SER A 205 16.93 -10.18 -0.98
C SER A 205 17.55 -10.11 -2.38
N ALA A 206 18.76 -10.67 -2.56
CA ALA A 206 19.41 -10.67 -3.87
C ALA A 206 18.58 -11.32 -4.98
N GLY A 207 17.88 -12.42 -4.66
CA GLY A 207 16.98 -13.09 -5.61
C GLY A 207 15.75 -12.24 -5.96
N SER A 208 15.12 -11.64 -4.96
CA SER A 208 13.96 -10.75 -5.15
C SER A 208 14.31 -9.53 -6.00
N ARG A 209 15.49 -8.93 -5.77
CA ARG A 209 16.01 -7.83 -6.61
C ARG A 209 16.18 -8.26 -8.07
N GLU A 210 16.69 -9.47 -8.31
CA GLU A 210 16.85 -9.98 -9.68
C GLU A 210 15.50 -10.19 -10.38
N VAL A 211 14.50 -10.70 -9.65
CA VAL A 211 13.13 -10.85 -10.15
C VAL A 211 12.55 -9.48 -10.50
N LEU A 212 12.64 -8.50 -9.60
CA LEU A 212 12.12 -7.15 -9.82
C LEU A 212 12.78 -6.48 -11.04
N ARG A 213 14.11 -6.58 -11.20
CA ARG A 213 14.81 -6.03 -12.38
C ARG A 213 14.36 -6.66 -13.69
N ARG A 214 13.99 -7.95 -13.70
CA ARG A 214 13.51 -8.64 -14.90
C ARG A 214 12.08 -8.28 -15.25
N LEU A 215 11.22 -8.16 -14.23
CA LEU A 215 9.80 -7.85 -14.42
C LEU A 215 9.57 -6.36 -14.69
N TYR A 216 10.36 -5.49 -14.07
CA TYR A 216 10.23 -4.04 -14.10
C TYR A 216 11.60 -3.38 -14.38
N PRO A 217 12.16 -3.54 -15.60
CA PRO A 217 13.47 -2.98 -15.94
C PRO A 217 13.50 -1.44 -15.88
N ASP A 218 12.34 -0.81 -16.06
CA ASP A 218 12.17 0.65 -16.04
C ASP A 218 11.66 1.18 -14.70
N ALA A 219 11.73 0.38 -13.62
CA ALA A 219 11.27 0.79 -12.30
C ALA A 219 11.86 2.13 -11.84
N VAL A 220 11.07 2.86 -11.06
CA VAL A 220 11.55 4.03 -10.33
C VAL A 220 12.31 3.55 -9.09
N ILE A 221 13.57 3.92 -8.96
CA ILE A 221 14.41 3.50 -7.83
C ILE A 221 14.47 4.62 -6.81
N ALA A 222 13.92 4.38 -5.62
CA ALA A 222 13.99 5.33 -4.52
C ALA A 222 15.37 5.29 -3.85
N THR A 223 15.80 6.42 -3.31
CA THR A 223 16.97 6.47 -2.42
C THR A 223 16.61 5.95 -1.02
N GLU A 224 17.62 5.68 -0.18
CA GLU A 224 17.36 5.34 1.22
C GLU A 224 16.68 6.50 1.96
N GLU A 225 17.04 7.75 1.67
CA GLU A 225 16.43 8.93 2.28
C GLU A 225 14.92 9.00 1.96
N ASP A 226 14.56 8.83 0.69
CA ASP A 226 13.15 8.79 0.25
C ASP A 226 12.39 7.62 0.90
N ALA A 227 13.03 6.45 0.98
CA ALA A 227 12.41 5.26 1.56
C ALA A 227 12.16 5.43 3.07
N LEU A 228 13.13 5.95 3.83
CA LEU A 228 12.99 6.24 5.26
C LEU A 228 12.02 7.39 5.53
N ALA A 229 11.80 8.27 4.55
CA ALA A 229 10.75 9.28 4.58
C ALA A 229 9.33 8.71 4.34
N PHE A 230 9.18 7.40 4.15
CA PHE A 230 7.93 6.74 3.73
C PHE A 230 7.46 7.14 2.32
N GLY A 231 8.37 7.59 1.46
CA GLY A 231 8.08 7.94 0.07
C GLY A 231 7.54 6.77 -0.76
N LEU A 232 7.88 5.53 -0.39
CA LEU A 232 7.37 4.33 -1.06
C LEU A 232 6.04 3.83 -0.50
N ASN A 233 5.61 4.32 0.67
CA ASN A 233 4.26 4.08 1.19
C ASN A 233 3.24 5.03 0.53
N SER A 234 3.27 5.03 -0.80
CA SER A 234 2.54 5.92 -1.68
C SER A 234 1.44 5.18 -2.44
N LEU A 235 0.48 5.94 -2.94
CA LEU A 235 -0.61 5.43 -3.76
C LEU A 235 -0.61 6.13 -5.12
N SER A 236 -0.73 5.35 -6.20
CA SER A 236 -0.86 5.89 -7.56
C SER A 236 -2.22 5.58 -8.16
N ASP A 237 -2.82 6.55 -8.84
CA ASP A 237 -4.00 6.35 -9.69
C ASP A 237 -3.64 6.12 -11.17
N GLY A 238 -2.34 6.01 -11.49
CA GLY A 238 -1.79 5.95 -12.85
C GLY A 238 -1.21 7.27 -13.34
N ARG A 239 -1.64 8.41 -12.78
CA ARG A 239 -1.16 9.75 -13.12
C ARG A 239 -0.70 10.51 -11.89
N HIS A 240 -1.55 10.62 -10.87
CA HIS A 240 -1.25 11.26 -9.61
C HIS A 240 -0.64 10.25 -8.64
N VAL A 241 0.42 10.66 -7.95
CA VAL A 241 1.09 9.85 -6.93
C VAL A 241 1.03 10.58 -5.61
N PHE A 242 0.19 10.09 -4.70
CA PHE A 242 0.07 10.61 -3.33
C PHE A 242 1.28 10.11 -2.53
N VAL A 243 2.14 11.05 -2.13
CA VAL A 243 3.49 10.75 -1.62
C VAL A 243 3.85 11.60 -0.41
N ALA A 244 4.68 11.07 0.49
CA ALA A 244 5.18 11.81 1.63
C ALA A 244 6.01 13.03 1.16
N PRO A 245 5.74 14.25 1.68
CA PRO A 245 6.41 15.47 1.20
C PRO A 245 7.92 15.48 1.43
N GLN A 246 8.43 14.66 2.34
CA GLN A 246 9.86 14.58 2.67
C GLN A 246 10.66 13.71 1.68
N ALA A 247 10.01 12.95 0.78
CA ALA A 247 10.65 12.10 -0.21
C ALA A 247 11.03 12.88 -1.48
N HIS A 248 11.87 13.91 -1.32
CA HIS A 248 12.17 14.89 -2.38
C HIS A 248 12.74 14.25 -3.65
N GLY A 249 13.68 13.31 -3.52
CA GLY A 249 14.32 12.66 -4.66
C GLY A 249 13.34 11.82 -5.45
N LEU A 250 12.45 11.12 -4.75
CA LEU A 250 11.37 10.34 -5.38
C LEU A 250 10.35 11.25 -6.07
N ILE A 251 9.95 12.37 -5.45
CA ILE A 251 9.03 13.36 -6.02
C ILE A 251 9.59 13.90 -7.35
N ASP A 252 10.85 14.32 -7.37
CA ASP A 252 11.51 14.85 -8.57
C ASP A 252 11.57 13.80 -9.69
N GLU A 253 11.92 12.55 -9.35
CA GLU A 253 12.02 11.46 -10.31
C GLU A 253 10.65 11.06 -10.88
N LEU A 254 9.59 11.05 -10.07
CA LEU A 254 8.22 10.82 -10.51
C LEU A 254 7.76 11.92 -11.47
N ALA A 255 7.99 13.18 -11.13
CA ALA A 255 7.65 14.32 -11.97
C ALA A 255 8.42 14.29 -13.30
N ARG A 256 9.72 13.96 -13.28
CA ARG A 256 10.55 13.82 -14.49
C ARG A 256 10.02 12.73 -15.42
N ARG A 257 9.34 11.71 -14.89
CA ARG A 257 8.71 10.62 -15.65
C ARG A 257 7.26 10.90 -16.05
N GLY A 258 6.75 12.09 -15.79
CA GLY A 258 5.43 12.54 -16.22
C GLY A 258 4.29 12.24 -15.24
N HIS A 259 4.57 11.63 -14.08
CA HIS A 259 3.59 11.55 -13.00
C HIS A 259 3.39 12.92 -12.37
N VAL A 260 2.29 13.08 -11.64
CA VAL A 260 1.97 14.29 -10.87
C VAL A 260 2.04 13.96 -9.39
N PRO A 261 3.16 14.23 -8.70
CA PRO A 261 3.24 14.03 -7.26
C PRO A 261 2.23 14.93 -6.53
N VAL A 262 1.53 14.35 -5.56
CA VAL A 262 0.58 15.03 -4.67
C VAL A 262 1.10 14.85 -3.24
N PRO A 263 1.88 15.80 -2.71
CA PRO A 263 2.43 15.68 -1.38
C PRO A 263 1.33 15.72 -0.31
N VAL A 264 1.28 14.73 0.58
CA VAL A 264 0.36 14.69 1.72
C VAL A 264 1.13 14.31 2.98
N ASP A 265 1.09 15.18 3.99
CA ASP A 265 1.79 14.95 5.24
C ASP A 265 1.00 14.00 6.16
N LEU A 266 1.66 12.91 6.57
CA LEU A 266 1.17 11.93 7.54
C LEU A 266 2.23 11.67 8.63
N SER A 267 2.97 12.70 9.03
CA SER A 267 4.05 12.56 10.01
C SER A 267 3.64 11.89 11.32
N GLU A 268 2.39 12.04 11.75
CA GLU A 268 1.89 11.40 12.97
C GLU A 268 1.66 9.90 12.78
N PHE A 269 1.21 9.46 11.60
CA PHE A 269 1.07 8.04 11.26
C PHE A 269 2.44 7.35 11.13
N ARG A 270 3.45 8.10 10.66
CA ARG A 270 4.84 7.60 10.55
C ARG A 270 5.41 7.19 11.90
N LYS A 271 4.97 7.79 13.02
CA LYS A 271 5.38 7.38 14.38
C LYS A 271 4.97 5.94 14.72
N ALA A 272 3.94 5.40 14.05
CA ALA A 272 3.54 4.00 14.15
C ALA A 272 4.07 3.13 12.99
N GLY A 273 4.89 3.70 12.11
CA GLY A 273 5.45 2.99 10.96
C GLY A 273 4.53 2.87 9.75
N GLY A 274 3.57 3.79 9.57
CA GLY A 274 2.69 3.82 8.40
C GLY A 274 2.66 5.16 7.67
N GLY A 275 2.25 5.13 6.41
CA GLY A 275 2.07 6.31 5.57
C GLY A 275 0.76 6.26 4.77
N ILE A 276 0.77 6.82 3.57
CA ILE A 276 -0.42 7.06 2.74
C ILE A 276 -1.07 5.73 2.34
N LYS A 277 -0.28 4.80 1.80
CA LYS A 277 -0.81 3.50 1.38
C LYS A 277 -1.31 2.70 2.57
N CYS A 278 -0.58 2.66 3.69
CA CYS A 278 -1.04 1.92 4.88
C CYS A 278 -2.43 2.36 5.34
N CYS A 279 -2.74 3.66 5.29
CA CYS A 279 -4.03 4.21 5.67
C CYS A 279 -5.17 3.93 4.66
N THR A 280 -4.88 3.30 3.52
CA THR A 280 -5.77 3.25 2.36
C THR A 280 -5.95 1.82 1.82
N GLN A 281 -7.09 1.20 2.14
CA GLN A 281 -7.52 -0.06 1.51
C GLN A 281 -8.19 0.25 0.17
N GLU A 282 -7.68 -0.32 -0.92
CA GLU A 282 -8.36 -0.22 -2.22
C GLU A 282 -9.49 -1.25 -2.32
N ILE A 283 -10.62 -0.81 -2.89
CA ILE A 283 -11.77 -1.66 -3.21
C ILE A 283 -11.87 -1.72 -4.73
N ARG A 284 -11.50 -2.86 -5.31
CA ARG A 284 -11.42 -3.11 -6.76
C ARG A 284 -12.48 -4.08 -7.26
#